data_AF-A0A132T7K6-F1
#
_entry.id   AF-A0A132T7K6-F1
#
_cell.length_a   1.000
_cell.length_b   1.000
_cell.length_c   1.000
_cell.angle_alpha   90.00
_cell.angle_beta   90.00
_cell.angle_gamma   90.00
#
_symmetry.space_group_name_H-M   'P 1'
#
loop_
_entity.id
_entity.type
_entity.pdbx_description
1 polymer ?
#
loop_
_entity_poly.entity_id
_entity_poly.type
_entity_poly.pdbx_seq_one_letter_code
_entity_poly.pdbx_strand_id
1 'polypeptide(L)'
;MPIATLRKLLAALAIVGLLVSGIGVATMMIFGSRGQQDVAAPERRPPTPPPPSVPTDEEFLIGVVVTAQHCDPAGPCFYTYTIDPKYVGLHPFPETPFTVEYEVLGGHQPQPGQFTVTGDQAEILKDVVVDGPPGAQLSARVVRVVEVPPAPAAEPPPAPAGEPVPVP
;
A
#
# COMPACT_ATOMS: atom_id res chain seq x y z
N MET A 1 44.44 47.73 67.08
CA MET A 1 43.04 47.28 66.83
C MET A 1 42.77 46.08 67.73
N PRO A 2 41.69 46.05 68.52
CA PRO A 2 41.43 44.94 69.43
C PRO A 2 41.24 43.64 68.65
N ILE A 3 41.81 42.53 69.14
CA ILE A 3 41.84 41.22 68.47
C ILE A 3 40.45 40.74 68.01
N ALA A 4 39.39 41.19 68.69
CA ALA A 4 38.00 40.91 68.35
C ALA A 4 37.54 41.54 67.02
N THR A 5 37.99 42.75 66.66
CA THR A 5 37.62 43.40 65.39
C THR A 5 38.32 42.75 64.20
N LEU A 6 39.56 42.29 64.39
CA LEU A 6 40.31 41.57 63.34
C LEU A 6 39.67 40.21 63.02
N ARG A 7 39.24 39.46 64.04
CA ARG A 7 38.54 38.17 63.84
C ARG A 7 37.20 38.33 63.12
N LYS A 8 36.44 39.39 63.42
CA LYS A 8 35.17 39.69 62.72
C LYS A 8 35.39 40.05 61.25
N LEU A 9 36.45 40.80 60.94
CA LEU A 9 36.81 41.16 59.58
C LEU A 9 37.25 39.94 58.75
N LEU A 10 38.05 39.04 59.35
CA LEU A 10 38.47 37.80 58.70
C LEU A 10 37.30 36.83 58.47
N ALA A 11 36.37 36.71 59.43
CA ALA A 11 35.17 35.89 59.26
C ALA A 11 34.26 36.42 58.15
N ALA A 12 34.07 37.75 58.07
CA ALA A 12 33.30 38.36 56.99
C ALA A 12 33.95 38.12 55.61
N LEU A 13 35.28 38.24 55.51
CA LEU A 13 36.03 37.96 54.28
C LEU A 13 35.93 36.48 53.86
N ALA A 14 35.98 35.54 54.80
CA ALA A 14 35.84 34.11 54.51
C ALA A 14 34.44 33.75 53.97
N ILE A 15 33.38 34.36 54.52
CA ILE A 15 32.01 34.15 54.06
C ILE A 15 31.81 34.71 52.65
N VAL A 16 32.35 35.91 52.38
CA VAL A 16 32.28 36.53 51.04
C VAL A 16 33.09 35.70 50.03
N GLY A 17 34.27 35.19 50.41
CA GLY A 17 35.09 34.31 49.56
C GLY A 17 34.38 33.01 49.17
N LEU A 18 33.66 32.38 50.11
CA LEU A 18 32.87 31.18 49.83
C LEU A 18 31.69 31.46 48.89
N LEU A 19 30.98 32.58 49.09
CA LEU A 19 29.83 32.96 48.25
C LEU A 19 30.22 33.28 46.80
N VAL A 20 31.37 33.94 46.58
CA VAL A 20 31.82 34.30 45.23
C VAL A 20 32.35 33.08 44.46
N SER A 21 32.99 32.11 45.11
CA SER A 21 33.49 30.92 44.41
C SER A 21 32.38 29.93 43.99
N GLY A 22 31.32 29.79 44.79
CA GLY A 22 30.25 28.83 44.53
C GLY A 22 29.32 29.22 43.37
N ILE A 23 29.01 30.52 43.24
CA ILE A 23 28.05 31.01 42.24
C ILE A 23 28.70 31.10 40.84
N GLY A 24 30.00 31.40 40.75
CA GLY A 24 30.70 31.55 39.46
C GLY A 24 30.85 30.26 38.66
N VAL A 25 31.09 29.13 39.31
CA VAL A 25 31.25 27.83 38.62
C VAL A 25 29.91 27.30 38.10
N ALA A 26 28.83 27.49 38.86
CA ALA A 26 27.50 27.05 38.47
C ALA A 26 26.97 27.82 37.24
N THR A 27 27.20 29.14 37.15
CA THR A 27 26.77 29.92 35.98
C THR A 27 27.55 29.55 34.72
N MET A 28 28.86 29.29 34.82
CA MET A 28 29.66 28.88 33.66
C MET A 28 29.21 27.52 33.08
N MET A 29 28.80 26.56 33.91
CA MET A 29 28.28 25.27 33.43
C MET A 29 26.88 25.38 32.80
N ILE A 30 26.03 26.29 33.29
CA ILE A 30 24.66 26.48 32.78
C ILE A 30 24.64 27.28 31.46
N PHE A 31 25.57 28.22 31.27
CA PHE A 31 25.64 29.03 30.04
C PHE A 31 26.63 28.49 29.00
N GLY A 32 27.69 27.78 29.40
CA GLY A 32 28.65 27.17 28.48
C GLY A 32 28.09 25.98 27.70
N SER A 33 27.04 25.32 28.22
CA SER A 33 26.39 24.16 27.59
C SER A 33 25.32 24.53 26.54
N ARG A 34 24.91 25.81 26.45
CA ARG A 34 23.92 26.25 25.46
C ARG A 34 24.49 26.48 24.04
N GLY A 35 25.81 26.44 23.90
CA GLY A 35 26.50 26.64 22.61
C GLY A 35 26.87 25.34 21.90
N GLN A 36 26.71 24.17 22.53
CA GLN A 36 27.17 22.91 21.98
C GLN A 36 25.98 22.01 21.59
N GLN A 37 25.67 22.06 20.30
CA GLN A 37 25.02 21.00 19.51
C GLN A 37 23.48 20.90 19.56
N ASP A 38 22.81 21.86 18.94
CA ASP A 38 21.66 21.54 18.07
C ASP A 38 22.18 20.80 16.83
N VAL A 39 22.63 19.55 17.01
CA VAL A 39 22.79 18.63 15.87
C VAL A 39 21.38 18.16 15.55
N ALA A 40 20.76 18.82 14.57
CA ALA A 40 19.49 18.36 14.01
C ALA A 40 19.61 16.86 13.71
N ALA A 41 18.67 16.06 14.21
CA ALA A 41 18.62 14.64 13.90
C ALA A 41 18.63 14.47 12.37
N PRO A 42 19.33 13.46 11.82
CA PRO A 42 19.34 13.23 10.39
C PRO A 42 17.90 13.15 9.86
N GLU A 43 17.53 14.00 8.91
CA GLU A 43 16.25 13.90 8.22
C GLU A 43 16.19 12.55 7.51
N ARG A 44 15.34 11.64 8.01
CA ARG A 44 15.02 10.40 7.30
C ARG A 44 14.16 10.76 6.11
N ARG A 45 14.76 10.84 4.92
CA ARG A 45 14.00 10.88 3.68
C ARG A 45 13.49 9.47 3.38
N PRO A 46 12.17 9.28 3.20
CA PRO A 46 11.66 8.02 2.68
C PRO A 46 12.31 7.73 1.32
N PRO A 47 12.55 6.46 0.98
CA PRO A 47 12.93 6.10 -0.38
C PRO A 47 11.84 6.56 -1.35
N THR A 48 12.23 7.04 -2.52
CA THR A 48 11.30 7.35 -3.61
C THR A 48 10.57 6.06 -4.03
N PRO A 49 9.24 6.05 -4.16
CA PRO A 49 8.50 4.90 -4.66
C PRO A 49 8.98 4.50 -6.06
N PRO A 50 8.95 3.20 -6.40
CA PRO A 50 9.19 2.77 -7.77
C PRO A 50 8.15 3.36 -8.72
N PRO A 51 8.50 3.57 -10.01
CA PRO A 51 7.56 4.05 -11.00
C PRO A 51 6.41 3.05 -11.19
N PRO A 52 5.21 3.52 -11.61
CA PRO A 52 4.13 2.63 -12.03
C PRO A 52 4.54 1.75 -13.21
N SER A 53 4.16 0.48 -13.16
CA SER A 53 4.38 -0.48 -14.25
C SER A 53 3.24 -1.48 -14.32
N VAL A 54 2.97 -1.99 -15.52
CA VAL A 54 2.03 -3.11 -15.71
C VAL A 54 2.57 -4.30 -14.92
N PRO A 55 1.77 -4.89 -14.01
CA PRO A 55 2.23 -6.04 -13.24
C PRO A 55 2.48 -7.27 -14.12
N THR A 56 3.34 -8.14 -13.63
CA THR A 56 3.59 -9.47 -14.17
C THR A 56 2.61 -10.50 -13.59
N ASP A 57 2.56 -11.68 -14.20
CA ASP A 57 1.75 -12.81 -13.74
C ASP A 57 2.18 -13.32 -12.35
N GLU A 58 3.47 -13.25 -12.03
CA GLU A 58 4.02 -13.66 -10.73
C GLU A 58 3.63 -12.73 -9.58
N GLU A 59 3.16 -11.52 -9.88
CA GLU A 59 2.78 -10.51 -8.88
C GLU A 59 1.32 -10.60 -8.45
N PHE A 60 0.61 -11.62 -8.92
CA PHE A 60 -0.78 -11.89 -8.57
C PHE A 60 -0.95 -13.28 -7.96
N LEU A 61 -1.55 -13.33 -6.78
CA LEU A 61 -2.01 -14.56 -6.15
C LEU A 61 -3.53 -14.60 -6.24
N ILE A 62 -4.11 -15.66 -6.80
CA ILE A 62 -5.57 -15.79 -6.91
C ILE A 62 -6.05 -16.90 -5.98
N GLY A 63 -6.72 -16.51 -4.90
CA GLY A 63 -7.48 -17.44 -4.06
C GLY A 63 -8.76 -17.89 -4.76
N VAL A 64 -9.18 -19.13 -4.52
CA VAL A 64 -10.48 -19.63 -4.96
C VAL A 64 -11.30 -20.00 -3.73
N VAL A 65 -12.41 -19.31 -3.53
CA VAL A 65 -13.32 -19.53 -2.40
C VAL A 65 -14.57 -20.25 -2.93
N VAL A 66 -14.72 -21.51 -2.57
CA VAL A 66 -15.94 -22.28 -2.90
C VAL A 66 -17.07 -21.83 -1.98
N THR A 67 -18.12 -21.24 -2.55
CA THR A 67 -19.28 -20.70 -1.84
C THR A 67 -20.42 -21.72 -1.76
N ALA A 68 -20.53 -22.62 -2.73
CA ALA A 68 -21.50 -23.71 -2.70
C ALA A 68 -20.95 -24.97 -3.40
N GLN A 69 -21.45 -26.12 -2.99
CA GLN A 69 -21.15 -27.41 -3.61
C GLN A 69 -22.43 -28.24 -3.70
N HIS A 70 -22.66 -28.85 -4.86
CA HIS A 70 -23.75 -29.78 -5.09
C HIS A 70 -23.23 -31.03 -5.81
N CYS A 71 -23.31 -32.18 -5.16
CA CYS A 71 -22.88 -33.45 -5.72
C CYS A 71 -24.07 -34.40 -5.85
N ASP A 72 -24.36 -34.85 -7.07
CA ASP A 72 -25.33 -35.92 -7.29
C ASP A 72 -24.66 -37.27 -6.96
N PRO A 73 -25.25 -38.12 -6.09
CA PRO A 73 -24.69 -39.42 -5.74
C PRO A 73 -24.48 -40.38 -6.93
N ALA A 74 -25.14 -40.14 -8.07
CA ALA A 74 -24.95 -40.91 -9.30
C ALA A 74 -24.43 -40.07 -10.48
N GLY A 75 -24.01 -38.82 -10.23
CA GLY A 75 -23.69 -37.83 -11.27
C GLY A 75 -22.48 -36.94 -10.95
N PRO A 76 -22.31 -35.82 -11.68
CA PRO A 76 -21.20 -34.90 -11.47
C PRO A 76 -21.38 -34.05 -10.20
N CYS A 77 -20.27 -33.50 -9.70
CA CYS A 77 -20.28 -32.45 -8.69
C CYS A 77 -20.15 -31.07 -9.33
N PHE A 78 -20.97 -30.13 -8.90
CA PHE A 78 -20.89 -28.72 -9.25
C PHE A 78 -20.40 -27.91 -8.05
N TYR A 79 -19.46 -27.01 -8.31
CA TYR A 79 -18.86 -26.11 -7.33
C TYR A 79 -19.13 -24.69 -7.78
N THR A 80 -19.78 -23.90 -6.93
CA THR A 80 -19.87 -22.45 -7.09
C THR A 80 -18.70 -21.83 -6.36
N TYR A 81 -17.92 -21.00 -7.04
CA TYR A 81 -16.78 -20.33 -6.44
C TYR A 81 -16.71 -18.85 -6.81
N THR A 82 -15.98 -18.12 -6.00
CA THR A 82 -15.57 -16.74 -6.25
C THR A 82 -14.06 -16.65 -6.14
N ILE A 83 -13.42 -15.91 -7.05
CA ILE A 83 -11.98 -15.65 -6.96
C ILE A 83 -11.69 -14.49 -6.01
N ASP A 84 -10.55 -14.57 -5.33
CA ASP A 84 -10.03 -13.55 -4.42
C ASP A 84 -8.60 -13.18 -4.88
N PRO A 85 -8.46 -12.29 -5.88
CA PRO A 85 -7.16 -11.89 -6.38
C PRO A 85 -6.46 -10.94 -5.40
N LYS A 86 -5.19 -11.19 -5.17
CA LYS A 86 -4.30 -10.40 -4.32
C LYS A 86 -3.07 -9.99 -5.10
N TYR A 87 -2.86 -8.69 -5.20
CA TYR A 87 -1.63 -8.12 -5.72
C TYR A 87 -0.53 -8.15 -4.65
N VAL A 88 0.64 -8.68 -5.03
CA VAL A 88 1.83 -8.78 -4.16
C VAL A 88 3.06 -8.09 -4.74
N GLY A 89 2.93 -7.43 -5.88
CA GLY A 89 4.00 -6.63 -6.47
C GLY A 89 4.35 -5.41 -5.63
N LEU A 90 5.55 -4.89 -5.87
CA LEU A 90 6.12 -3.79 -5.07
C LEU A 90 6.01 -2.42 -5.76
N HIS A 91 5.30 -2.35 -6.89
CA HIS A 91 5.09 -1.12 -7.65
C HIS A 91 3.60 -0.74 -7.71
N PRO A 92 3.29 0.56 -7.85
CA PRO A 92 1.90 0.97 -8.08
C PRO A 92 1.42 0.50 -9.45
N PHE A 93 0.09 0.42 -9.60
CA PHE A 93 -0.54 0.12 -10.87
C PHE A 93 -0.41 1.28 -11.87
N PRO A 94 -0.37 0.99 -13.18
CA PRO A 94 -0.39 2.03 -14.19
C PRO A 94 -1.76 2.72 -14.23
N GLU A 95 -1.81 3.90 -14.84
CA GLU A 95 -3.10 4.58 -15.09
C GLU A 95 -3.90 3.87 -16.19
N THR A 96 -3.24 3.11 -17.05
CA THR A 96 -3.89 2.33 -18.12
C THR A 96 -4.52 1.06 -17.55
N PRO A 97 -5.78 0.75 -17.93
CA PRO A 97 -6.41 -0.50 -17.52
C PRO A 97 -5.65 -1.71 -18.06
N PHE A 98 -5.64 -2.78 -17.28
CA PHE A 98 -5.06 -4.06 -17.69
C PHE A 98 -5.96 -5.22 -17.33
N THR A 99 -5.86 -6.30 -18.09
CA THR A 99 -6.60 -7.54 -17.90
C THR A 99 -5.67 -8.61 -17.37
N VAL A 100 -6.08 -9.24 -16.28
CA VAL A 100 -5.42 -10.43 -15.75
C VAL A 100 -6.18 -11.65 -16.24
N GLU A 101 -5.52 -12.49 -17.02
CA GLU A 101 -6.04 -13.77 -17.45
C GLU A 101 -5.54 -14.88 -16.54
N TYR A 102 -6.44 -15.74 -16.11
CA TYR A 102 -6.16 -16.83 -15.20
C TYR A 102 -6.91 -18.09 -15.60
N GLU A 103 -6.54 -19.21 -15.00
CA GLU A 103 -7.23 -20.48 -15.16
C GLU A 103 -7.50 -21.13 -13.80
N VAL A 104 -8.70 -21.64 -13.60
CA VAL A 104 -9.10 -22.39 -12.41
C VAL A 104 -8.90 -23.87 -12.68
N LEU A 105 -8.08 -24.50 -11.85
CA LEU A 105 -7.70 -25.90 -11.86
C LEU A 105 -8.48 -26.66 -10.77
N GLY A 106 -8.50 -27.99 -10.87
CA GLY A 106 -9.14 -28.87 -9.88
C GLY A 106 -10.52 -29.39 -10.28
N GLY A 107 -11.18 -28.75 -11.25
CA GLY A 107 -12.36 -29.30 -11.93
C GLY A 107 -12.00 -30.43 -12.89
N HIS A 108 -12.97 -30.91 -13.69
CA HIS A 108 -12.68 -31.92 -14.73
C HIS A 108 -11.80 -31.37 -15.85
N GLN A 109 -11.90 -30.06 -16.14
CA GLN A 109 -11.04 -29.35 -17.09
C GLN A 109 -10.65 -27.97 -16.51
N PRO A 110 -9.44 -27.45 -16.84
CA PRO A 110 -9.06 -26.09 -16.54
C PRO A 110 -10.07 -25.09 -17.12
N GLN A 111 -10.56 -24.17 -16.30
CA GLN A 111 -11.52 -23.14 -16.71
C GLN A 111 -10.81 -21.80 -16.85
N PRO A 112 -10.70 -21.22 -18.05
CA PRO A 112 -10.13 -19.89 -18.22
C PRO A 112 -11.08 -18.83 -17.65
N GLY A 113 -10.50 -17.77 -17.10
CA GLY A 113 -11.19 -16.60 -16.59
C GLY A 113 -10.35 -15.36 -16.79
N GLN A 114 -10.98 -14.19 -16.68
CA GLN A 114 -10.30 -12.91 -16.73
C GLN A 114 -11.00 -11.89 -15.85
N PHE A 115 -10.23 -10.93 -15.35
CA PHE A 115 -10.74 -9.74 -14.70
C PHE A 115 -9.95 -8.52 -15.14
N THR A 116 -10.62 -7.37 -15.19
CA THR A 116 -10.02 -6.10 -15.57
C THR A 116 -9.75 -5.27 -14.33
N VAL A 117 -8.57 -4.66 -14.26
CA VAL A 117 -8.19 -3.72 -13.21
C VAL A 117 -8.13 -2.32 -13.80
N THR A 118 -8.83 -1.38 -13.17
CA THR A 118 -8.83 0.04 -13.54
C THR A 118 -8.51 0.86 -12.29
N GLY A 119 -7.37 1.55 -12.30
CA GLY A 119 -6.84 2.20 -11.10
C GLY A 119 -6.66 1.16 -9.98
N ASP A 120 -7.28 1.39 -8.82
CA ASP A 120 -7.22 0.49 -7.67
C ASP A 120 -8.40 -0.51 -7.57
N GLN A 121 -9.26 -0.56 -8.59
CA GLN A 121 -10.46 -1.40 -8.57
C GLN A 121 -10.35 -2.55 -9.57
N ALA A 122 -10.69 -3.76 -9.12
CA ALA A 122 -10.76 -4.96 -9.96
C ALA A 122 -12.23 -5.37 -10.16
N GLU A 123 -12.62 -5.54 -11.43
CA GLU A 123 -13.95 -6.03 -11.80
C GLU A 123 -13.93 -7.56 -11.88
N ILE A 124 -14.42 -8.21 -10.83
CA ILE A 124 -14.32 -9.65 -10.64
C ILE A 124 -15.68 -10.33 -10.84
N LEU A 125 -15.67 -11.44 -11.58
CA LEU A 125 -16.82 -12.34 -11.69
C LEU A 125 -16.98 -13.14 -10.39
N LYS A 126 -18.21 -13.17 -9.88
CA LYS A 126 -18.60 -13.91 -8.67
C LYS A 126 -19.52 -15.06 -9.02
N ASP A 127 -19.53 -16.06 -8.13
CA ASP A 127 -20.45 -17.20 -8.16
C ASP A 127 -20.42 -17.99 -9.49
N VAL A 128 -19.21 -18.24 -9.98
CA VAL A 128 -18.97 -19.05 -11.18
C VAL A 128 -19.16 -20.52 -10.83
N VAL A 129 -19.91 -21.25 -11.67
CA VAL A 129 -20.17 -22.69 -11.50
C VAL A 129 -19.21 -23.50 -12.35
N VAL A 130 -18.50 -24.44 -11.74
CA VAL A 130 -17.62 -25.40 -12.41
C VAL A 130 -17.97 -26.83 -12.05
N ASP A 131 -17.79 -27.72 -13.01
CA ASP A 131 -17.93 -29.16 -12.83
C ASP A 131 -16.59 -29.79 -12.40
N GLY A 132 -16.64 -30.72 -11.44
CA GLY A 132 -15.42 -31.35 -10.90
C GLY A 132 -15.66 -32.72 -10.27
N PRO A 133 -14.57 -33.45 -9.98
CA PRO A 133 -14.65 -34.71 -9.25
C PRO A 133 -15.13 -34.50 -7.80
N PRO A 134 -15.63 -35.53 -7.10
CA PRO A 134 -15.96 -35.45 -5.69
C PRO A 134 -14.74 -35.07 -4.83
N GLY A 135 -14.86 -34.03 -4.01
CA GLY A 135 -13.76 -33.54 -3.18
C GLY A 135 -12.70 -32.74 -3.93
N ALA A 136 -13.06 -32.15 -5.09
CA ALA A 136 -12.19 -31.29 -5.86
C ALA A 136 -11.66 -30.12 -5.02
N GLN A 137 -10.36 -29.89 -5.09
CA GLN A 137 -9.71 -28.70 -4.54
C GLN A 137 -9.46 -27.73 -5.69
N LEU A 138 -10.24 -26.65 -5.72
CA LEU A 138 -10.09 -25.63 -6.76
C LEU A 138 -8.94 -24.68 -6.42
N SER A 139 -8.12 -24.35 -7.41
CA SER A 139 -7.01 -23.40 -7.29
C SER A 139 -6.89 -22.61 -8.58
N ALA A 140 -6.48 -21.34 -8.52
CA ALA A 140 -6.30 -20.53 -9.71
C ALA A 140 -4.81 -20.24 -9.98
N ARG A 141 -4.45 -20.19 -11.25
CA ARG A 141 -3.13 -19.75 -11.73
C ARG A 141 -3.30 -18.62 -12.72
N VAL A 142 -2.47 -17.58 -12.59
CA VAL A 142 -2.40 -16.49 -13.55
C VAL A 142 -1.61 -16.97 -14.77
N VAL A 143 -2.16 -16.72 -15.96
CA VAL A 143 -1.56 -17.14 -17.23
C VAL A 143 -0.81 -15.98 -17.86
N ARG A 144 -1.43 -14.78 -17.85
CA ARG A 144 -0.80 -13.56 -18.38
C ARG A 144 -1.52 -12.31 -17.88
N VAL A 145 -0.80 -11.20 -17.95
CA VAL A 145 -1.33 -9.85 -17.76
C VAL A 145 -1.19 -9.10 -19.08
N VAL A 146 -2.27 -8.52 -19.57
CA VAL A 146 -2.32 -7.81 -20.86
C VAL A 146 -2.83 -6.41 -20.63
N GLU A 147 -2.10 -5.40 -21.09
CA GLU A 147 -2.59 -4.02 -21.09
C GLU A 147 -3.78 -3.91 -22.03
N VAL A 148 -4.88 -3.30 -21.57
CA VAL A 148 -6.05 -3.05 -22.42
C VAL A 148 -5.74 -1.81 -23.24
N PRO A 149 -5.63 -1.90 -24.58
CA PRO A 149 -5.48 -0.71 -25.40
C PRO A 149 -6.65 0.23 -25.11
N PRO A 150 -6.42 1.55 -24.97
CA PRO A 150 -7.52 2.48 -24.82
C PRO A 150 -8.48 2.25 -26.00
N ALA A 151 -9.76 2.01 -25.67
CA ALA A 151 -10.78 1.84 -26.70
C ALA A 151 -10.63 2.98 -27.71
N PRO A 152 -10.65 2.71 -29.04
CA PRO A 152 -10.66 3.77 -30.03
C PRO A 152 -11.78 4.73 -29.63
N ALA A 153 -11.44 6.02 -29.49
CA ALA A 153 -12.39 7.04 -29.07
C ALA A 153 -13.72 6.79 -29.80
N ALA A 154 -14.79 6.55 -29.03
CA ALA A 154 -16.10 6.21 -29.56
C ALA A 154 -16.38 7.12 -30.76
N GLU A 155 -16.54 6.52 -31.94
CA GLU A 155 -16.92 7.28 -33.12
C GLU A 155 -18.19 8.07 -32.73
N PRO A 156 -18.23 9.39 -33.00
CA PRO A 156 -19.41 10.18 -32.68
C PRO A 156 -20.63 9.48 -33.28
N PRO A 157 -21.75 9.41 -32.54
CA PRO A 157 -22.94 8.70 -33.01
C PRO A 157 -23.27 9.19 -34.43
N PRO A 158 -23.65 8.28 -35.36
CA PRO A 158 -23.97 8.67 -36.72
C PRO A 158 -24.98 9.80 -36.67
N ALA A 159 -24.66 10.91 -37.36
CA ALA A 159 -25.53 12.06 -37.43
C ALA A 159 -26.95 11.58 -37.81
N PRO A 160 -28.00 12.10 -37.15
CA PRO A 160 -29.37 11.69 -37.46
C PRO A 160 -29.59 11.85 -38.97
N ALA A 161 -30.02 10.76 -39.61
CA ALA A 161 -30.37 10.77 -41.03
C ALA A 161 -31.38 11.89 -41.25
N GLY A 162 -30.98 12.89 -42.04
CA GLY A 162 -31.83 14.04 -42.33
C GLY A 162 -33.19 13.56 -42.83
N GLU A 163 -34.25 14.09 -42.20
CA GLU A 163 -35.62 13.94 -42.69
C GLU A 163 -35.65 14.26 -44.20
N PRO A 164 -36.23 13.39 -45.04
CA PRO A 164 -36.42 13.73 -46.44
C PRO A 164 -37.40 14.90 -46.52
N VAL A 165 -36.89 16.05 -46.96
CA VAL A 165 -37.69 17.22 -47.29
C VAL A 165 -38.67 16.81 -48.41
N PRO A 166 -40.00 16.91 -48.22
CA PRO A 166 -40.94 16.67 -49.29
C PRO A 166 -40.81 17.80 -50.33
N VAL A 167 -40.59 17.41 -51.58
CA VAL A 167 -40.54 18.31 -52.75
C VAL A 167 -41.96 18.80 -53.07
N PRO A 168 -42.15 20.09 -53.39
CA PRO A 168 -43.47 20.69 -53.66
C PRO A 168 -44.15 20.20 -54.94
#